data_AF-A0A5B0GA23-F1
#
_entry.id   AF-A0A5B0GA23-F1
#
_cell.length_a   1.000
_cell.length_b   1.000
_cell.length_c   1.000
_cell.angle_alpha   90.00
_cell.angle_beta   90.00
_cell.angle_gamma   90.00
#
_symmetry.space_group_name_H-M   'P 1'
#
loop_
_entity.id
_entity.type
_entity.pdbx_description
1 polymer ?
#
loop_
_entity_poly.entity_id
_entity_poly.type
_entity_poly.pdbx_seq_one_letter_code
_entity_poly.pdbx_strand_id
1 'polypeptide(L)'
;MPSASELTLSGLLPHLVRGESGWTATWRALTLHSVFQPVVSVTHQCVVGYEGLLRAFDPVGLPVSPEVLFSGTRSAADARELDRIARCLHVANFMEQGITTGWLFLNTRPQVFETGWPQRAFIDELSAHFGLPQERIVIEVLEQPADDESAVASMLAASQPRDFLIAIDDFGTGFSNFDRVWRFRPDIVKLDRSLVARAGKREGDDSLIGHLIAMLHQSGTLVLAEGVETDEELMILMQADVDFVQGFWLGQPKSSVRAACAKVPALIESIWSKFADYERAHAGHQRLGFEGFAEAVLTAVDTFKATGDLRQAAQKMWHLREARRVFITDGLGEQTQPSITAASVPPPPLRLAPLYCESRSNWSRRAYFKHALAAPGRVAMMGPHYSLADGQDCYTAAIAFERDGTHVLCVDFVPTASNTDARPAGRGGKR
;
A
#
# COMPACT_ATOMS: atom_id res chain seq x y z
N MET A 1 -14.64 -38.97 17.85
CA MET A 1 -13.97 -38.38 16.67
C MET A 1 -15.07 -38.05 15.70
N PRO A 2 -15.51 -36.79 15.57
CA PRO A 2 -16.43 -36.44 14.50
C PRO A 2 -15.74 -36.75 13.17
N SER A 3 -16.37 -37.58 12.35
CA SER A 3 -15.82 -38.02 11.07
C SER A 3 -15.80 -36.87 10.08
N ALA A 4 -15.04 -36.99 8.99
CA ALA A 4 -14.89 -35.97 7.94
C ALA A 4 -16.19 -35.58 7.19
N SER A 5 -17.38 -35.92 7.71
CA SER A 5 -18.70 -35.68 7.12
C SER A 5 -19.56 -34.60 7.80
N GLU A 6 -19.10 -33.98 8.90
CA GLU A 6 -20.01 -33.25 9.82
C GLU A 6 -20.16 -31.73 9.64
N LEU A 7 -19.40 -31.05 8.77
CA LEU A 7 -19.49 -29.57 8.62
C LEU A 7 -19.99 -29.09 7.25
N THR A 8 -20.82 -29.86 6.55
CA THR A 8 -21.51 -29.35 5.35
C THR A 8 -22.42 -28.17 5.70
N LEU A 9 -22.81 -27.35 4.72
CA LEU A 9 -23.77 -26.27 4.99
C LEU A 9 -25.03 -26.80 5.70
N SER A 10 -25.53 -27.96 5.26
CA SER A 10 -26.70 -28.62 5.87
C SER A 10 -26.52 -28.94 7.36
N GLY A 11 -25.31 -29.30 7.78
CA GLY A 11 -24.99 -29.54 9.20
C GLY A 11 -24.90 -28.26 10.02
N LEU A 12 -24.61 -27.12 9.38
CA LEU A 12 -24.43 -25.82 10.04
C LEU A 12 -25.73 -25.01 10.15
N LEU A 13 -26.66 -25.17 9.20
CA LEU A 13 -27.94 -24.44 9.21
C LEU A 13 -28.73 -24.56 10.53
N PRO A 14 -28.77 -25.71 11.24
CA PRO A 14 -29.43 -25.82 12.54
C PRO A 14 -28.84 -24.90 13.63
N HIS A 15 -27.61 -24.42 13.47
CA HIS A 15 -26.98 -23.47 14.40
C HIS A 15 -27.43 -22.03 14.18
N LEU A 16 -28.05 -21.73 13.03
CA LEU A 16 -28.55 -20.41 12.68
C LEU A 16 -30.01 -20.28 13.10
N VAL A 17 -30.31 -19.21 13.84
CA VAL A 17 -31.67 -18.89 14.30
C VAL A 17 -32.04 -17.53 13.75
N ARG A 18 -33.15 -17.46 13.01
CA ARG A 18 -33.68 -16.20 12.50
C ARG A 18 -34.58 -15.53 13.55
N GLY A 19 -34.16 -14.36 14.02
CA GLY A 19 -34.95 -13.49 14.90
C GLY A 19 -35.56 -12.30 14.16
N GLU A 20 -36.07 -11.32 14.91
CA GLU A 20 -36.65 -10.08 14.35
C GLU A 20 -35.58 -9.15 13.75
N SER A 21 -34.35 -9.19 14.29
CA SER A 21 -33.23 -8.32 13.91
C SER A 21 -32.25 -8.95 12.91
N GLY A 22 -32.61 -10.11 12.35
CA GLY A 22 -31.77 -10.90 11.44
C GLY A 22 -31.42 -12.27 12.00
N TRP A 23 -30.44 -12.92 11.38
CA TRP A 23 -29.92 -14.22 11.80
C TRP A 23 -28.90 -14.06 12.93
N THR A 24 -29.00 -14.92 13.93
CA THR A 24 -27.96 -15.18 14.92
C THR A 24 -27.46 -16.61 14.76
N ALA A 25 -26.27 -16.90 15.31
CA ALA A 25 -25.81 -18.27 15.42
C ALA A 25 -25.38 -18.60 16.84
N THR A 26 -25.55 -19.86 17.24
CA THR A 26 -25.07 -20.34 18.53
C THR A 26 -23.84 -21.20 18.32
N TRP A 27 -22.73 -20.81 18.93
CA TRP A 27 -21.54 -21.64 19.03
C TRP A 27 -21.22 -21.90 20.49
N ARG A 28 -21.38 -23.16 20.91
CA ARG A 28 -21.37 -23.57 22.33
C ARG A 28 -22.41 -22.80 23.14
N ALA A 29 -21.97 -21.93 24.05
CA ALA A 29 -22.83 -21.10 24.89
C ALA A 29 -22.84 -19.62 24.44
N LEU A 30 -22.16 -19.29 23.33
CA LEU A 30 -22.06 -17.92 22.84
C LEU A 30 -23.09 -17.67 21.74
N THR A 31 -23.70 -16.50 21.78
CA THR A 31 -24.56 -15.99 20.71
C THR A 31 -23.74 -15.09 19.80
N LEU A 32 -23.78 -15.36 18.51
CA LEU A 32 -23.01 -14.68 17.47
C LEU A 32 -23.94 -13.81 16.61
N HIS A 33 -23.48 -12.59 16.32
CA HIS A 33 -24.14 -11.63 15.46
C HIS A 33 -23.17 -11.14 14.36
N SER A 34 -23.75 -10.74 13.23
CA SER A 34 -23.01 -10.06 12.16
C SER A 34 -23.11 -8.54 12.30
N VAL A 35 -21.98 -7.87 12.10
CA VAL A 35 -21.94 -6.45 11.77
C VAL A 35 -21.10 -6.27 10.50
N PHE A 36 -21.35 -5.19 9.78
CA PHE A 36 -20.78 -4.93 8.47
C PHE A 36 -20.09 -3.57 8.46
N GLN A 37 -18.85 -3.53 7.96
CA GLN A 37 -18.09 -2.29 7.80
C GLN A 37 -17.90 -1.97 6.31
N PRO A 38 -18.17 -0.74 5.85
CA PRO A 38 -18.12 -0.41 4.43
C PRO A 38 -16.70 -0.30 3.91
N VAL A 39 -16.45 -0.89 2.74
CA VAL A 39 -15.24 -0.72 1.93
C VAL A 39 -15.57 0.22 0.78
N VAL A 40 -14.79 1.28 0.61
CA VAL A 40 -15.09 2.39 -0.32
C VAL A 40 -14.02 2.48 -1.38
N SER A 41 -14.42 2.57 -2.64
CA SER A 41 -13.50 2.96 -3.72
C SER A 41 -13.33 4.47 -3.74
N VAL A 42 -12.06 4.88 -3.66
CA VAL A 42 -11.68 6.30 -3.69
C VAL A 42 -12.01 6.90 -5.05
N THR A 43 -11.57 6.24 -6.13
CA THR A 43 -11.75 6.68 -7.51
C THR A 43 -13.21 6.69 -7.95
N HIS A 44 -13.96 5.63 -7.66
CA HIS A 44 -15.37 5.52 -8.06
C HIS A 44 -16.32 6.22 -7.09
N GLN A 45 -15.81 6.71 -5.96
CA GLN A 45 -16.56 7.45 -4.95
C GLN A 45 -17.79 6.70 -4.42
N CYS A 46 -17.69 5.37 -4.31
CA CYS A 46 -18.81 4.51 -3.96
C CYS A 46 -18.38 3.36 -3.03
N VAL A 47 -19.34 2.83 -2.28
CA VAL A 47 -19.14 1.62 -1.49
C VAL A 47 -19.08 0.44 -2.45
N VAL A 48 -17.96 -0.28 -2.44
CA VAL A 48 -17.74 -1.46 -3.30
C VAL A 48 -18.03 -2.77 -2.58
N GLY A 49 -18.07 -2.76 -1.25
CA GLY A 49 -18.38 -3.95 -0.48
C GLY A 49 -18.43 -3.70 1.02
N TYR A 50 -18.58 -4.79 1.77
CA TYR A 50 -18.65 -4.76 3.21
C TYR A 50 -17.87 -5.93 3.80
N GLU A 51 -17.14 -5.68 4.87
CA GLU A 51 -16.51 -6.73 5.66
C GLU A 51 -17.47 -7.27 6.70
N GLY A 52 -17.66 -8.59 6.70
CA GLY A 52 -18.41 -9.31 7.72
C GLY A 52 -17.58 -9.51 8.98
N LEU A 53 -18.01 -8.88 10.07
CA LEU A 53 -17.35 -8.94 11.36
C LEU A 53 -18.27 -9.57 12.41
N LEU A 54 -17.71 -10.47 13.22
CA LEU A 54 -18.44 -11.09 14.31
C LEU A 54 -18.56 -10.17 15.53
N ARG A 55 -19.71 -10.24 16.19
CA ARG A 55 -19.92 -9.79 17.58
C ARG A 55 -20.47 -10.96 18.38
N ALA A 56 -19.74 -11.36 19.42
CA ALA A 56 -20.12 -12.48 20.28
C ALA A 56 -20.61 -11.97 21.64
N PHE A 57 -21.59 -12.67 22.20
CA PHE A 57 -22.14 -12.39 23.52
C PHE A 57 -22.23 -13.69 24.33
N ASP A 58 -21.95 -13.60 25.62
CA ASP A 58 -22.08 -14.73 26.54
C ASP A 58 -23.56 -15.01 26.93
N PRO A 59 -23.87 -16.08 27.69
CA PRO A 59 -25.23 -16.41 28.09
C PRO A 59 -25.95 -15.33 28.92
N VAL A 60 -25.20 -14.41 29.55
CA VAL A 60 -25.77 -13.31 30.34
C VAL A 60 -25.86 -12.01 29.54
N GLY A 61 -25.47 -12.03 28.26
CA GLY A 61 -25.59 -10.92 27.32
C GLY A 61 -24.41 -9.95 27.31
N LEU A 62 -23.27 -10.29 27.93
CA LEU A 62 -22.07 -9.46 27.91
C LEU A 62 -21.25 -9.68 26.62
N PRO A 63 -20.68 -8.62 26.03
CA PRO A 63 -19.88 -8.74 24.83
C PRO A 63 -18.58 -9.49 25.10
N VAL A 64 -18.26 -10.44 24.22
CA VAL A 64 -17.02 -11.21 24.21
C VAL A 64 -16.12 -10.66 23.10
N SER A 65 -14.86 -10.35 23.44
CA SER A 65 -13.91 -9.84 22.44
C SER A 65 -13.58 -10.91 21.40
N PRO A 66 -13.24 -10.52 20.15
CA PRO A 66 -12.79 -11.46 19.14
C PRO A 66 -11.62 -12.32 19.61
N GLU A 67 -10.64 -11.73 20.30
CA GLU A 67 -9.48 -12.45 20.87
C GLU A 67 -9.92 -13.59 21.82
N VAL A 68 -10.87 -13.32 22.72
CA VAL A 68 -11.39 -14.33 23.66
C VAL A 68 -12.21 -15.39 22.93
N LEU A 69 -13.06 -15.00 21.97
CA LEU A 69 -13.85 -15.93 21.16
C LEU A 69 -12.92 -16.91 20.42
N PHE A 70 -11.91 -16.38 19.75
CA PHE A 70 -11.03 -17.13 18.87
C PHE A 70 -9.98 -17.94 19.63
N SER A 71 -9.49 -17.47 20.78
CA SER A 71 -8.65 -18.28 21.69
C SER A 71 -9.45 -19.41 22.37
N GLY A 72 -10.78 -19.32 22.38
CA GLY A 72 -11.67 -20.38 22.87
C GLY A 72 -11.71 -21.65 22.00
N THR A 73 -11.16 -21.63 20.78
CA THR A 73 -11.06 -22.82 19.92
C THR A 73 -9.98 -23.75 20.45
N ARG A 74 -10.33 -24.98 20.86
CA ARG A 74 -9.41 -25.92 21.53
C ARG A 74 -8.76 -26.92 20.57
N SER A 75 -9.24 -26.98 19.34
CA SER A 75 -8.75 -27.87 18.29
C SER A 75 -8.91 -27.22 16.92
N ALA A 76 -8.21 -27.76 15.91
CA ALA A 76 -8.42 -27.36 14.52
C ALA A 76 -9.86 -27.60 14.04
N ALA A 77 -10.57 -28.59 14.60
CA ALA A 77 -11.98 -28.84 14.27
C ALA A 77 -12.90 -27.73 14.79
N ASP A 78 -12.68 -27.29 16.04
CA ASP A 78 -13.43 -26.17 16.64
C ASP A 78 -13.24 -24.87 15.84
N ALA A 79 -11.99 -24.61 15.43
CA ALA A 79 -11.66 -23.44 14.62
C ALA A 79 -12.37 -23.45 13.27
N ARG A 80 -12.43 -24.60 12.61
CA ARG A 80 -13.14 -24.78 11.33
C ARG A 80 -14.65 -24.63 11.47
N GLU A 81 -15.23 -25.19 12.52
CA GLU A 81 -16.66 -25.06 12.80
C GLU A 81 -17.03 -23.58 12.99
N LEU A 82 -16.30 -22.86 13.85
CA LEU A 82 -16.54 -21.44 14.10
C LEU A 82 -16.38 -20.59 12.83
N ASP A 83 -15.33 -20.84 12.04
CA ASP A 83 -15.09 -20.18 10.74
C ASP A 83 -16.29 -20.33 9.80
N ARG A 84 -16.79 -21.57 9.63
CA ARG A 84 -17.93 -21.82 8.75
C ARG A 84 -19.22 -21.23 9.27
N ILE A 85 -19.50 -21.33 10.58
CA ILE A 85 -20.66 -20.68 11.21
C ILE A 85 -20.62 -19.18 10.96
N ALA A 86 -19.46 -18.54 11.15
CA ALA A 86 -19.29 -17.11 10.93
C ALA A 86 -19.65 -16.71 9.49
N ARG A 87 -19.09 -17.42 8.50
CA ARG A 87 -19.37 -17.14 7.09
C ARG A 87 -20.82 -17.40 6.71
N CYS A 88 -21.41 -18.51 7.16
CA CYS A 88 -22.85 -18.77 6.98
C CYS A 88 -23.69 -17.61 7.53
N LEU A 89 -23.39 -17.17 8.75
CA LEU A 89 -24.10 -16.11 9.44
C LEU A 89 -23.97 -14.76 8.71
N HIS A 90 -22.76 -14.43 8.24
CA HIS A 90 -22.50 -13.21 7.48
C HIS A 90 -23.25 -13.21 6.15
N VAL A 91 -23.19 -14.30 5.39
CA VAL A 91 -23.90 -14.43 4.11
C VAL A 91 -25.42 -14.33 4.30
N ALA A 92 -25.98 -15.03 5.30
CA ALA A 92 -27.41 -15.00 5.58
C ALA A 92 -27.90 -13.57 5.91
N ASN A 93 -27.19 -12.88 6.81
CA ASN A 93 -27.53 -11.51 7.20
C ASN A 93 -27.26 -10.48 6.09
N PHE A 94 -26.26 -10.70 5.25
CA PHE A 94 -25.95 -9.80 4.14
C PHE A 94 -27.02 -9.88 3.06
N MET A 95 -27.45 -11.10 2.69
CA MET A 95 -28.47 -11.33 1.66
C MET A 95 -29.86 -10.85 2.11
N GLU A 96 -30.19 -10.99 3.40
CA GLU A 96 -31.47 -10.50 3.93
C GLU A 96 -31.63 -8.97 3.88
N GLN A 97 -30.52 -8.23 3.77
CA GLN A 97 -30.55 -6.78 3.64
C GLN A 97 -30.86 -6.28 2.22
N GLY A 98 -31.09 -7.18 1.26
CA GLY A 98 -31.52 -6.83 -0.08
C GLY A 98 -30.43 -6.15 -0.93
N ILE A 99 -29.16 -6.38 -0.60
CA ILE A 99 -28.02 -5.78 -1.30
C ILE A 99 -27.79 -6.52 -2.62
N THR A 100 -28.07 -5.83 -3.72
CA THR A 100 -27.95 -6.38 -5.09
C THR A 100 -26.54 -6.22 -5.66
N THR A 101 -25.75 -5.27 -5.17
CA THR A 101 -24.40 -4.94 -5.67
C THR A 101 -23.39 -4.83 -4.55
N GLY A 102 -22.14 -5.19 -4.84
CA GLY A 102 -21.01 -5.06 -3.92
C GLY A 102 -20.58 -6.39 -3.31
N TRP A 103 -19.31 -6.42 -2.90
CA TRP A 103 -18.62 -7.57 -2.36
C TRP A 103 -18.94 -7.78 -0.86
N LEU A 104 -18.96 -9.04 -0.44
CA LEU A 104 -18.93 -9.44 0.96
C LEU A 104 -17.55 -10.04 1.24
N PHE A 105 -16.78 -9.35 2.08
CA PHE A 105 -15.49 -9.83 2.53
C PHE A 105 -15.68 -10.77 3.73
N LEU A 106 -15.11 -11.98 3.60
CA LEU A 106 -15.23 -13.07 4.55
C LEU A 106 -13.85 -13.53 5.00
N ASN A 107 -13.56 -13.23 6.26
CA ASN A 107 -12.39 -13.72 6.97
C ASN A 107 -12.29 -15.26 6.92
N THR A 108 -11.10 -15.78 6.61
CA THR A 108 -10.79 -17.22 6.64
C THR A 108 -9.38 -17.46 7.17
N ARG A 109 -9.27 -18.43 8.08
CA ARG A 109 -7.98 -18.85 8.65
C ARG A 109 -7.17 -19.73 7.68
N PRO A 110 -5.84 -19.56 7.57
CA PRO A 110 -5.02 -20.33 6.64
C PRO A 110 -5.05 -21.85 6.86
N GLN A 111 -5.16 -22.30 8.11
CA GLN A 111 -5.20 -23.72 8.46
C GLN A 111 -6.42 -24.46 7.88
N VAL A 112 -7.45 -23.74 7.44
CA VAL A 112 -8.60 -24.33 6.73
C VAL A 112 -8.16 -24.90 5.38
N PHE A 113 -7.16 -24.30 4.73
CA PHE A 113 -6.67 -24.70 3.42
C PHE A 113 -5.72 -25.91 3.46
N GLU A 114 -4.98 -26.11 4.55
CA GLU A 114 -4.03 -27.23 4.71
C GLU A 114 -4.69 -28.60 4.73
N THR A 115 -5.92 -28.67 5.26
CA THR A 115 -6.59 -29.96 5.47
C THR A 115 -7.16 -30.58 4.21
N GLY A 116 -6.86 -30.03 3.02
CA GLY A 116 -7.38 -30.52 1.73
C GLY A 116 -8.90 -30.45 1.61
N TRP A 117 -9.54 -29.72 2.52
CA TRP A 117 -10.98 -29.66 2.65
C TRP A 117 -11.55 -28.78 1.53
N PRO A 118 -12.66 -29.15 0.86
CA PRO A 118 -13.13 -28.44 -0.31
C PRO A 118 -13.77 -27.11 0.10
N GLN A 119 -12.95 -26.09 0.31
CA GLN A 119 -13.40 -24.72 0.52
C GLN A 119 -14.26 -24.26 -0.66
N ARG A 120 -13.89 -24.67 -1.88
CA ARG A 120 -14.68 -24.44 -3.08
C ARG A 120 -16.10 -25.02 -2.96
N ALA A 121 -16.24 -26.30 -2.64
CA ALA A 121 -17.58 -26.92 -2.51
C ALA A 121 -18.42 -26.23 -1.42
N PHE A 122 -17.81 -25.78 -0.32
CA PHE A 122 -18.54 -25.05 0.70
C PHE A 122 -18.97 -23.65 0.24
N ILE A 123 -18.14 -22.94 -0.51
CA ILE A 123 -18.51 -21.66 -1.14
C ILE A 123 -19.63 -21.89 -2.16
N ASP A 124 -19.55 -22.96 -2.95
CA ASP A 124 -20.60 -23.35 -3.91
C ASP A 124 -21.93 -23.63 -3.18
N GLU A 125 -21.91 -24.40 -2.07
CA GLU A 125 -23.06 -24.66 -1.22
C GLU A 125 -23.66 -23.37 -0.64
N LEU A 126 -22.82 -22.49 -0.07
CA LEU A 126 -23.23 -21.21 0.49
C LEU A 126 -23.89 -20.31 -0.55
N SER A 127 -23.23 -20.16 -1.69
CA SER A 127 -23.66 -19.35 -2.81
C SER A 127 -25.02 -19.83 -3.32
N ALA A 128 -25.15 -21.14 -3.57
CA ALA A 128 -26.38 -21.74 -4.07
C ALA A 128 -27.54 -21.63 -3.06
N HIS A 129 -27.28 -21.81 -1.77
CA HIS A 129 -28.32 -21.80 -0.74
C HIS A 129 -28.87 -20.39 -0.45
N PHE A 130 -27.99 -19.41 -0.28
CA PHE A 130 -28.39 -18.03 0.07
C PHE A 130 -28.59 -17.13 -1.14
N GLY A 131 -28.23 -17.59 -2.34
CA GLY A 131 -28.35 -16.82 -3.59
C GLY A 131 -27.34 -15.69 -3.72
N LEU A 132 -26.18 -15.77 -3.04
CA LEU A 132 -25.08 -14.83 -3.19
C LEU A 132 -24.18 -15.28 -4.34
N PRO A 133 -24.10 -14.57 -5.48
CA PRO A 133 -23.17 -14.90 -6.56
C PRO A 133 -21.72 -14.99 -6.05
N GLN A 134 -20.96 -15.95 -6.54
CA GLN A 134 -19.58 -16.16 -6.06
C GLN A 134 -18.69 -14.95 -6.34
N GLU A 135 -18.98 -14.21 -7.41
CA GLU A 135 -18.22 -13.03 -7.85
C GLU A 135 -18.37 -11.86 -6.87
N ARG A 136 -19.35 -11.99 -5.96
CA ARG A 136 -19.61 -11.07 -4.87
C ARG A 136 -18.93 -11.49 -3.56
N ILE A 137 -18.17 -12.58 -3.55
CA ILE A 137 -17.46 -13.07 -2.36
C ILE A 137 -15.98 -12.69 -2.49
N VAL A 138 -15.45 -12.08 -1.43
CA VAL A 138 -14.00 -11.90 -1.24
C VAL A 138 -13.60 -12.74 -0.04
N ILE A 139 -12.68 -13.69 -0.23
CA ILE A 139 -12.13 -14.47 0.87
C ILE A 139 -10.85 -13.79 1.35
N GLU A 140 -10.83 -13.38 2.60
CA GLU A 140 -9.66 -12.78 3.23
C GLU A 140 -8.82 -13.87 3.91
N VAL A 141 -7.57 -14.00 3.50
CA VAL A 141 -6.60 -14.93 4.08
C VAL A 141 -5.80 -14.19 5.14
N LEU A 142 -6.03 -14.55 6.40
CA LEU A 142 -5.45 -13.89 7.57
C LEU A 142 -3.92 -14.07 7.72
N GLU A 143 -3.30 -13.19 8.51
CA GLU A 143 -1.83 -13.10 8.70
C GLU A 143 -1.16 -14.41 9.17
N GLN A 144 -1.82 -15.21 10.01
CA GLN A 144 -1.15 -16.35 10.66
C GLN A 144 -0.49 -17.28 9.63
N PRO A 145 0.79 -17.67 9.80
CA PRO A 145 1.42 -18.62 8.90
C PRO A 145 0.61 -19.92 8.90
N ALA A 146 0.36 -20.45 7.71
CA ALA A 146 0.01 -21.84 7.55
C ALA A 146 1.22 -22.70 7.95
N ASP A 147 0.97 -23.89 8.49
CA ASP A 147 1.99 -24.91 8.71
C ASP A 147 2.63 -25.33 7.37
N ASP A 148 1.86 -25.27 6.27
CA ASP A 148 2.33 -25.49 4.89
C ASP A 148 1.79 -24.42 3.92
N GLU A 149 2.49 -23.30 3.80
CA GLU A 149 2.21 -22.23 2.84
C GLU A 149 2.20 -22.72 1.36
N SER A 150 2.95 -23.78 1.04
CA SER A 150 2.97 -24.35 -0.31
C SER A 150 1.67 -25.11 -0.61
N ALA A 151 1.09 -25.78 0.38
CA ALA A 151 -0.22 -26.40 0.25
C ALA A 151 -1.31 -25.34 0.04
N VAL A 152 -1.26 -24.23 0.79
CA VAL A 152 -2.18 -23.10 0.59
C VAL A 152 -2.05 -22.54 -0.83
N ALA A 153 -0.83 -22.22 -1.27
CA ALA A 153 -0.58 -21.71 -2.62
C ALA A 153 -1.06 -22.68 -3.71
N SER A 154 -0.82 -23.98 -3.53
CA SER A 154 -1.24 -25.02 -4.49
C SER A 154 -2.76 -25.15 -4.56
N MET A 155 -3.44 -25.10 -3.41
CA MET A 155 -4.90 -25.18 -3.36
C MET A 155 -5.55 -23.92 -3.95
N LEU A 156 -4.96 -22.75 -3.67
CA LEU A 156 -5.32 -21.48 -4.28
C LEU A 156 -5.15 -21.55 -5.82
N ALA A 157 -4.01 -22.03 -6.31
CA ALA A 157 -3.75 -22.19 -7.74
C ALA A 157 -4.71 -23.21 -8.41
N ALA A 158 -4.97 -24.34 -7.76
CA ALA A 158 -5.90 -25.37 -8.25
C ALA A 158 -7.36 -24.88 -8.34
N SER A 159 -7.69 -23.78 -7.67
CA SER A 159 -9.01 -23.16 -7.72
C SER A 159 -9.21 -22.23 -8.91
N GLN A 160 -8.20 -22.04 -9.78
CA GLN A 160 -8.32 -21.18 -10.98
C GLN A 160 -8.93 -21.91 -12.20
N PRO A 161 -9.77 -21.23 -13.02
CA PRO A 161 -10.32 -19.89 -12.80
C PRO A 161 -11.29 -19.88 -11.61
N ARG A 162 -11.24 -18.79 -10.83
CA ARG A 162 -12.09 -18.60 -9.65
C ARG A 162 -13.25 -17.69 -10.01
N ASP A 163 -14.42 -18.04 -9.48
CA ASP A 163 -15.59 -17.19 -9.57
C ASP A 163 -15.71 -16.26 -8.34
N PHE A 164 -14.72 -16.24 -7.43
CA PHE A 164 -14.65 -15.37 -6.25
C PHE A 164 -13.25 -14.76 -6.11
N LEU A 165 -13.16 -13.66 -5.35
CA LEU A 165 -11.91 -12.92 -5.14
C LEU A 165 -11.15 -13.39 -3.90
N ILE A 166 -9.83 -13.26 -3.92
CA ILE A 166 -8.94 -13.50 -2.78
C ILE A 166 -8.33 -12.18 -2.32
N ALA A 167 -8.37 -11.93 -1.01
CA ALA A 167 -7.61 -10.88 -0.37
C ALA A 167 -6.56 -11.45 0.59
N ILE A 168 -5.41 -10.79 0.69
CA ILE A 168 -4.47 -11.01 1.81
C ILE A 168 -4.70 -9.92 2.84
N ASP A 169 -4.86 -10.33 4.09
CA ASP A 169 -5.11 -9.42 5.21
C ASP A 169 -3.82 -9.01 5.96
N ASP A 170 -3.91 -7.88 6.67
CA ASP A 170 -2.85 -7.33 7.54
C ASP A 170 -1.46 -7.23 6.87
N PHE A 171 -1.41 -6.80 5.60
CA PHE A 171 -0.13 -6.63 4.92
C PHE A 171 0.69 -5.52 5.59
N GLY A 172 1.93 -5.85 5.95
CA GLY A 172 2.84 -4.92 6.66
C GLY A 172 3.11 -5.27 8.12
N THR A 173 2.37 -6.20 8.69
CA THR A 173 2.64 -6.79 10.02
C THR A 173 3.27 -8.17 9.87
N GLY A 174 4.18 -8.50 10.80
CA GLY A 174 4.71 -9.84 11.03
C GLY A 174 4.97 -10.70 9.78
N PHE A 175 4.02 -11.59 9.48
CA PHE A 175 4.14 -12.68 8.51
C PHE A 175 3.59 -12.38 7.10
N SER A 176 2.70 -11.39 6.94
CA SER A 176 2.16 -11.00 5.62
C SER A 176 3.16 -10.14 4.86
N ASN A 177 3.78 -10.73 3.83
CA ASN A 177 4.84 -10.10 3.05
C ASN A 177 4.73 -10.39 1.54
N PHE A 178 5.60 -9.79 0.74
CA PHE A 178 5.60 -9.92 -0.73
C PHE A 178 5.72 -11.35 -1.25
N ASP A 179 6.34 -12.28 -0.53
CA ASP A 179 6.41 -13.70 -0.91
C ASP A 179 5.00 -14.31 -1.01
N ARG A 180 4.10 -13.97 -0.07
CA ARG A 180 2.69 -14.41 -0.14
C ARG A 180 1.95 -13.77 -1.30
N VAL A 181 2.18 -12.48 -1.58
CA VAL A 181 1.58 -11.80 -2.75
C VAL A 181 1.98 -12.53 -4.04
N TRP A 182 3.26 -12.89 -4.19
CA TRP A 182 3.74 -13.61 -5.37
C TRP A 182 3.25 -15.05 -5.47
N ARG A 183 3.17 -15.77 -4.34
CA ARG A 183 2.73 -17.17 -4.31
C ARG A 183 1.23 -17.31 -4.49
N PHE A 184 0.44 -16.49 -3.79
CA PHE A 184 -1.01 -16.60 -3.75
C PHE A 184 -1.67 -15.86 -4.91
N ARG A 185 -0.99 -14.84 -5.46
CA ARG A 185 -1.51 -13.94 -6.51
C ARG A 185 -2.93 -13.47 -6.18
N PRO A 186 -3.10 -12.77 -5.04
CA PRO A 186 -4.42 -12.32 -4.60
C PRO A 186 -4.96 -11.26 -5.56
N ASP A 187 -6.27 -11.05 -5.53
CA ASP A 187 -6.92 -9.95 -6.25
C ASP A 187 -6.79 -8.63 -5.46
N ILE A 188 -6.77 -8.71 -4.14
CA ILE A 188 -6.73 -7.57 -3.22
C ILE A 188 -5.64 -7.77 -2.15
N VAL A 189 -4.90 -6.73 -1.80
CA VAL A 189 -4.02 -6.69 -0.64
C VAL A 189 -4.51 -5.62 0.32
N LYS A 190 -4.79 -6.02 1.57
CA LYS A 190 -5.25 -5.14 2.64
C LYS A 190 -4.04 -4.65 3.43
N LEU A 191 -3.78 -3.34 3.44
CA LEU A 191 -2.70 -2.72 4.21
C LEU A 191 -3.16 -2.52 5.64
N ASP A 192 -2.37 -3.06 6.58
CA ASP A 192 -2.65 -2.88 8.00
C ASP A 192 -2.60 -1.40 8.40
N ARG A 193 -3.46 -1.06 9.36
CA ARG A 193 -3.57 0.27 9.93
C ARG A 193 -2.23 0.82 10.43
N SER A 194 -1.33 -0.01 10.95
CA SER A 194 -0.03 0.49 11.45
C SER A 194 0.82 1.11 10.34
N LEU A 195 0.68 0.66 9.08
CA LEU A 195 1.32 1.30 7.94
C LEU A 195 0.67 2.65 7.64
N VAL A 196 -0.66 2.70 7.60
CA VAL A 196 -1.43 3.93 7.35
C VAL A 196 -1.13 4.98 8.42
N ALA A 197 -1.16 4.61 9.70
CA ALA A 197 -0.91 5.51 10.82
C ALA A 197 0.56 5.92 10.97
N ARG A 198 1.50 5.29 10.25
CA ARG A 198 2.90 5.71 10.15
C ARG A 198 3.09 6.74 9.05
N ALA A 199 2.43 6.53 7.91
CA ALA A 199 2.28 7.57 6.89
C ALA A 199 1.61 8.79 7.54
N GLY A 200 2.26 9.96 7.52
CA GLY A 200 1.79 11.20 8.15
C GLY A 200 2.47 11.62 9.45
N LYS A 201 3.31 10.75 10.05
CA LYS A 201 4.04 11.07 11.30
C LYS A 201 5.47 11.57 11.09
N ARG A 202 6.15 11.20 10.01
CA ARG A 202 7.54 11.59 9.73
C ARG A 202 7.72 11.99 8.28
N GLU A 203 8.53 13.01 8.05
CA GLU A 203 9.01 13.36 6.71
C GLU A 203 9.68 12.12 6.07
N GLY A 204 9.20 11.73 4.88
CA GLY A 204 9.68 10.56 4.13
C GLY A 204 8.80 9.31 4.22
N ASP A 205 8.01 9.13 5.29
CA ASP A 205 7.14 7.94 5.44
C ASP A 205 5.97 7.96 4.43
N ASP A 206 5.53 9.13 3.99
CA ASP A 206 4.48 9.29 2.95
C ASP A 206 4.96 8.80 1.58
N SER A 207 6.25 8.95 1.29
CA SER A 207 6.83 8.41 0.05
C SER A 207 6.88 6.88 0.08
N LEU A 208 7.09 6.29 1.27
CA LEU A 208 7.22 4.84 1.41
C LEU A 208 5.90 4.13 1.12
N ILE A 209 4.77 4.65 1.64
CA ILE A 209 3.46 4.06 1.38
C ILE A 209 3.08 4.16 -0.11
N GLY A 210 3.41 5.27 -0.78
CA GLY A 210 3.26 5.42 -2.22
C GLY A 210 4.07 4.40 -3.03
N HIS A 211 5.34 4.19 -2.69
CA HIS A 211 6.16 3.15 -3.34
C HIS A 211 5.61 1.75 -3.09
N LEU A 212 5.10 1.48 -1.89
CA LEU A 212 4.52 0.19 -1.54
C LEU A 212 3.28 -0.11 -2.38
N ILE A 213 2.34 0.85 -2.47
CA ILE A 213 1.13 0.73 -3.29
C ILE A 213 1.51 0.51 -4.75
N ALA A 214 2.43 1.30 -5.28
CA ALA A 214 2.90 1.15 -6.66
C ALA A 214 3.52 -0.24 -6.94
N MET A 215 4.25 -0.82 -5.99
CA MET A 215 4.78 -2.18 -6.12
C MET A 215 3.68 -3.24 -6.13
N LEU A 216 2.64 -3.08 -5.30
CA LEU A 216 1.49 -3.98 -5.28
C LEU A 216 0.71 -3.91 -6.60
N HIS A 217 0.46 -2.70 -7.11
CA HIS A 217 -0.16 -2.52 -8.43
C HIS A 217 0.64 -3.18 -9.56
N GLN A 218 1.98 -3.09 -9.53
CA GLN A 218 2.84 -3.77 -10.51
C GLN A 218 2.73 -5.31 -10.44
N SER A 219 2.29 -5.86 -9.31
CA SER A 219 1.99 -7.29 -9.17
C SER A 219 0.58 -7.67 -9.65
N GLY A 220 -0.22 -6.71 -10.13
CA GLY A 220 -1.57 -6.92 -10.64
C GLY A 220 -2.65 -6.98 -9.57
N THR A 221 -2.39 -6.45 -8.37
CA THR A 221 -3.30 -6.51 -7.22
C THR A 221 -3.90 -5.14 -6.92
N LEU A 222 -5.17 -5.11 -6.52
CA LEU A 222 -5.81 -3.93 -5.95
C LEU A 222 -5.38 -3.75 -4.49
N VAL A 223 -5.36 -2.51 -4.00
CA VAL A 223 -4.94 -2.19 -2.63
C VAL A 223 -6.10 -1.61 -1.81
N LEU A 224 -6.34 -2.21 -0.65
CA LEU A 224 -7.29 -1.72 0.35
C LEU A 224 -6.52 -1.24 1.58
N ALA A 225 -6.54 0.06 1.89
CA ALA A 225 -5.97 0.56 3.14
C ALA A 225 -6.98 0.54 4.28
N GLU A 226 -6.61 -0.08 5.39
CA GLU A 226 -7.48 -0.26 6.55
C GLU A 226 -7.19 0.69 7.70
N GLY A 227 -8.19 0.85 8.57
CA GLY A 227 -8.07 1.61 9.79
C GLY A 227 -7.91 3.12 9.59
N VAL A 228 -8.45 3.68 8.50
CA VAL A 228 -8.47 5.13 8.24
C VAL A 228 -9.34 5.84 9.28
N GLU A 229 -8.75 6.75 10.05
CA GLU A 229 -9.41 7.49 11.12
C GLU A 229 -9.43 9.01 10.94
N THR A 230 -8.55 9.57 10.10
CA THR A 230 -8.50 11.02 9.88
C THR A 230 -8.50 11.42 8.41
N ASP A 231 -8.84 12.70 8.16
CA ASP A 231 -8.76 13.31 6.83
C ASP A 231 -7.33 13.27 6.28
N GLU A 232 -6.34 13.49 7.15
CA GLU A 232 -4.92 13.51 6.79
C GLU A 232 -4.43 12.14 6.32
N GLU A 233 -4.81 11.06 7.03
CA GLU A 233 -4.50 9.69 6.62
C GLU A 233 -5.10 9.38 5.24
N LEU A 234 -6.36 9.76 5.01
CA LEU A 234 -7.01 9.56 3.71
C LEU A 234 -6.36 10.40 2.60
N MET A 235 -5.96 11.64 2.88
CA MET A 235 -5.27 12.50 1.91
C MET A 235 -3.95 11.88 1.44
N ILE A 236 -3.16 11.33 2.36
CA ILE A 236 -1.89 10.66 2.03
C ILE A 236 -2.15 9.42 1.18
N LEU A 237 -3.16 8.63 1.53
CA LEU A 237 -3.55 7.45 0.75
C LEU A 237 -4.05 7.80 -0.65
N MET A 238 -4.78 8.91 -0.81
CA MET A 238 -5.19 9.43 -2.12
C MET A 238 -3.99 9.86 -2.96
N GLN A 239 -3.01 10.55 -2.38
CA GLN A 239 -1.76 10.92 -3.05
C GLN A 239 -0.93 9.69 -3.46
N ALA A 240 -1.03 8.63 -2.67
CA ALA A 240 -0.37 7.35 -2.90
C ALA A 240 -1.13 6.42 -3.87
N ASP A 241 -2.22 6.89 -4.49
CA ASP A 241 -3.03 6.18 -5.49
C ASP A 241 -3.69 4.90 -4.95
N VAL A 242 -4.16 4.89 -3.70
CA VAL A 242 -4.88 3.72 -3.15
C VAL A 242 -6.22 3.47 -3.88
N ASP A 243 -6.58 2.20 -4.09
CA ASP A 243 -7.84 1.84 -4.76
C ASP A 243 -9.06 1.92 -3.83
N PHE A 244 -8.91 1.30 -2.64
CA PHE A 244 -9.96 1.14 -1.65
C PHE A 244 -9.51 1.59 -0.26
N VAL A 245 -10.47 2.05 0.53
CA VAL A 245 -10.27 2.44 1.93
C VAL A 245 -11.37 1.90 2.82
N GLN A 246 -11.00 1.56 4.06
CA GLN A 246 -11.90 1.15 5.12
C GLN A 246 -11.43 1.75 6.45
N GLY A 247 -12.36 2.19 7.30
CA GLY A 247 -12.00 2.77 8.60
C GLY A 247 -13.14 3.51 9.28
N PHE A 248 -12.93 3.89 10.54
CA PHE A 248 -13.97 4.55 11.35
C PHE A 248 -14.31 5.95 10.88
N TRP A 249 -13.38 6.58 10.16
CA TRP A 249 -13.65 7.85 9.49
C TRP A 249 -14.82 7.73 8.50
N LEU A 250 -14.84 6.66 7.70
CA LEU A 250 -15.87 6.37 6.69
C LEU A 250 -17.17 5.86 7.32
N GLY A 251 -17.04 4.91 8.26
CA GLY A 251 -18.17 4.28 8.91
C GLY A 251 -17.74 3.16 9.87
N GLN A 252 -18.31 3.16 11.07
CA GLN A 252 -18.11 2.07 12.02
C GLN A 252 -18.92 0.82 11.61
N PRO A 253 -18.51 -0.39 12.04
CA PRO A 253 -19.27 -1.61 11.82
C PRO A 253 -20.68 -1.53 12.40
N LYS A 254 -21.70 -1.87 11.61
CA LYS A 254 -23.10 -1.91 12.06
C LYS A 254 -23.85 -3.11 11.50
N SER A 255 -24.89 -3.57 12.19
CA SER A 255 -25.75 -4.65 11.69
C SER A 255 -26.45 -4.29 10.38
N SER A 256 -26.84 -3.02 10.21
CA SER A 256 -27.40 -2.50 8.97
C SER A 256 -26.32 -1.86 8.08
N VAL A 257 -26.13 -2.43 6.89
CA VAL A 257 -25.23 -1.91 5.84
C VAL A 257 -25.62 -0.49 5.42
N ARG A 258 -26.92 -0.20 5.30
CA ARG A 258 -27.43 1.15 5.00
C ARG A 258 -27.03 2.15 6.08
N ALA A 259 -27.14 1.76 7.34
CA ALA A 259 -26.72 2.61 8.45
C ALA A 259 -25.20 2.76 8.53
N ALA A 260 -24.45 1.75 8.10
CA ALA A 260 -22.99 1.75 8.08
C ALA A 260 -22.45 2.74 7.04
N CYS A 261 -23.05 2.80 5.85
CA CYS A 261 -22.59 3.67 4.75
C CYS A 261 -23.30 5.02 4.64
N ALA A 262 -24.23 5.35 5.53
CA ALA A 262 -25.09 6.55 5.40
C ALA A 262 -24.32 7.87 5.24
N LYS A 263 -23.11 7.98 5.82
CA LYS A 263 -22.29 9.20 5.78
C LYS A 263 -21.25 9.20 4.65
N VAL A 264 -21.00 8.05 4.03
CA VAL A 264 -19.89 7.85 3.08
C VAL A 264 -19.94 8.85 1.91
N PRO A 265 -21.09 9.09 1.22
CA PRO A 265 -21.12 10.00 0.08
C PRO A 265 -20.65 11.43 0.42
N ALA A 266 -21.13 11.99 1.53
CA ALA A 266 -20.78 13.34 1.95
C ALA A 266 -19.32 13.46 2.40
N LEU A 267 -18.77 12.41 3.04
CA LEU A 267 -17.37 12.38 3.45
C LEU A 267 -16.44 12.33 2.23
N ILE A 268 -16.77 11.50 1.24
CA ILE A 268 -16.00 11.37 0.00
C ILE A 268 -16.04 12.66 -0.82
N GLU A 269 -17.21 13.31 -0.93
CA GLU A 269 -17.30 14.62 -1.60
C GLU A 269 -16.41 15.68 -0.90
N SER A 270 -16.45 15.71 0.44
CA SER A 270 -15.63 16.63 1.24
C SER A 270 -14.13 16.42 1.04
N ILE A 271 -13.64 15.18 1.06
CA ILE A 271 -12.20 14.91 0.91
C ILE A 271 -11.70 15.18 -0.51
N TRP A 272 -12.49 14.90 -1.54
CA TRP A 272 -12.13 15.23 -2.92
C TRP A 272 -12.04 16.74 -3.16
N SER A 273 -12.91 17.52 -2.52
CA SER A 273 -12.81 18.99 -2.53
C SER A 273 -11.48 19.46 -1.92
N LYS A 274 -11.12 18.92 -0.74
CA LYS A 274 -9.85 19.21 -0.07
C LYS A 274 -8.64 18.78 -0.90
N PHE A 275 -8.72 17.62 -1.56
CA PHE A 275 -7.67 17.11 -2.44
C PHE A 275 -7.47 18.05 -3.65
N ALA A 276 -8.56 18.53 -4.26
CA ALA A 276 -8.48 19.48 -5.37
C ALA A 276 -7.94 20.86 -4.95
N ASP A 277 -8.23 21.31 -3.73
CA ASP A 277 -7.60 22.52 -3.15
C ASP A 277 -6.10 22.31 -2.91
N TYR A 278 -5.73 21.15 -2.35
CA TYR A 278 -4.34 20.76 -2.12
C TYR A 278 -3.56 20.75 -3.44
N GLU A 279 -4.04 20.04 -4.47
CA GLU A 279 -3.38 19.96 -5.77
C GLU A 279 -3.22 21.35 -6.42
N ARG A 280 -4.23 22.22 -6.34
CA ARG A 280 -4.12 23.60 -6.86
C ARG A 280 -3.05 24.42 -6.14
N ALA A 281 -2.92 24.26 -4.83
CA ALA A 281 -1.89 24.94 -4.05
C ALA A 281 -0.47 24.42 -4.37
N HIS A 282 -0.34 23.14 -4.72
CA HIS A 282 0.96 22.49 -4.93
C HIS A 282 1.38 22.38 -6.41
N ALA A 283 0.46 22.55 -7.37
CA ALA A 283 0.72 22.50 -8.81
C ALA A 283 1.76 23.53 -9.30
N GLY A 284 1.92 24.66 -8.60
CA GLY A 284 2.97 25.64 -8.90
C GLY A 284 4.35 25.27 -8.31
N HIS A 285 4.38 24.61 -7.14
CA HIS A 285 5.60 24.45 -6.36
C HIS A 285 6.57 23.41 -6.93
N GLN A 286 6.08 22.35 -7.61
CA GLN A 286 6.96 21.36 -8.24
C GLN A 286 7.74 21.87 -9.46
N ARG A 287 7.29 22.94 -10.14
CA ARG A 287 7.98 23.51 -11.31
C ARG A 287 8.87 24.70 -10.99
N LEU A 288 8.51 25.51 -9.99
CA LEU A 288 9.11 26.84 -9.72
C LEU A 288 10.54 26.84 -9.13
N GLY A 289 11.22 25.70 -8.99
CA GLY A 289 12.61 25.62 -8.49
C GLY A 289 13.65 25.10 -9.49
N PHE A 290 13.22 24.49 -10.60
CA PHE A 290 14.11 23.73 -11.49
C PHE A 290 14.56 24.47 -12.75
N GLU A 291 13.84 25.51 -13.16
CA GLU A 291 14.18 26.25 -14.40
C GLU A 291 15.56 26.91 -14.30
N GLY A 292 15.85 27.61 -13.20
CA GLY A 292 17.18 28.18 -12.95
C GLY A 292 18.26 27.11 -12.79
N PHE A 293 17.91 25.93 -12.28
CA PHE A 293 18.84 24.80 -12.17
C PHE A 293 19.18 24.22 -13.55
N ALA A 294 18.18 24.05 -14.43
CA ALA A 294 18.38 23.58 -15.79
C ALA A 294 19.26 24.54 -16.61
N GLU A 295 19.04 25.85 -16.47
CA GLU A 295 19.85 26.89 -17.13
C GLU A 295 21.31 26.85 -16.65
N ALA A 296 21.54 26.67 -15.35
CA ALA A 296 22.88 26.52 -14.80
C ALA A 296 23.58 25.25 -15.33
N VAL A 297 22.87 24.13 -15.45
CA VAL A 297 23.40 22.88 -16.03
C VAL A 297 23.78 23.08 -17.50
N LEU A 298 22.95 23.76 -18.29
CA LEU A 298 23.27 24.09 -19.69
C LEU A 298 24.52 24.96 -19.79
N THR A 299 24.63 25.98 -18.93
CA THR A 299 25.81 26.86 -18.85
C THR A 299 27.08 26.08 -18.46
N ALA A 300 26.95 25.10 -17.56
CA ALA A 300 28.05 24.22 -17.18
C ALA A 300 28.50 23.33 -18.35
N VAL A 301 27.55 22.80 -19.15
CA VAL A 301 27.87 22.03 -20.37
C VAL A 301 28.60 22.89 -21.39
N ASP A 302 28.14 24.12 -21.66
CA ASP A 302 28.78 25.01 -22.62
C ASP A 302 30.21 25.38 -22.17
N THR A 303 30.39 25.62 -20.87
CA THR A 303 31.71 25.84 -20.27
C THR A 303 32.60 24.60 -20.43
N PHE A 304 32.05 23.40 -20.18
CA PHE A 304 32.79 22.16 -20.36
C PHE A 304 33.20 21.98 -21.81
N LYS A 305 32.27 22.08 -22.77
CA LYS A 305 32.52 21.97 -24.22
C LYS A 305 33.65 22.89 -24.68
N ALA A 306 33.68 24.12 -24.18
CA ALA A 306 34.72 25.09 -24.53
C ALA A 306 36.10 24.77 -23.93
N THR A 307 36.16 24.19 -22.74
CA THR A 307 37.41 24.15 -21.92
C THR A 307 38.00 22.75 -21.73
N GLY A 308 37.17 21.71 -21.62
CA GLY A 308 37.64 20.37 -21.19
C GLY A 308 37.68 20.20 -19.68
N ASP A 309 37.43 21.26 -18.93
CA ASP A 309 37.70 21.32 -17.51
C ASP A 309 36.40 21.20 -16.70
N LEU A 310 36.24 20.04 -16.05
CA LEU A 310 35.09 19.77 -15.19
C LEU A 310 35.02 20.73 -13.99
N ARG A 311 36.16 21.23 -13.50
CA ARG A 311 36.19 22.18 -12.37
C ARG A 311 35.60 23.53 -12.77
N GLN A 312 35.89 24.00 -13.98
CA GLN A 312 35.31 25.25 -14.52
C GLN A 312 33.82 25.11 -14.79
N ALA A 313 33.39 23.97 -15.33
CA ALA A 313 31.97 23.66 -15.49
C ALA A 313 31.25 23.63 -14.14
N ALA A 314 31.82 22.95 -13.14
CA ALA A 314 31.24 22.84 -11.80
C ALA A 314 31.12 24.20 -11.08
N GLN A 315 32.05 25.13 -11.33
CA GLN A 315 31.98 26.50 -10.83
C GLN A 315 30.70 27.23 -11.23
N LYS A 316 30.09 26.87 -12.37
CA LYS A 316 28.80 27.42 -12.79
C LYS A 316 27.64 26.95 -11.92
N MET A 317 27.79 25.87 -11.16
CA MET A 317 26.72 25.33 -10.31
C MET A 317 26.72 25.94 -8.90
N TRP A 318 27.86 26.42 -8.39
CA TRP A 318 28.02 26.75 -6.96
C TRP A 318 27.30 28.01 -6.47
N HIS A 319 26.66 28.77 -7.36
CA HIS A 319 25.74 29.83 -6.97
C HIS A 319 24.39 29.28 -6.48
N LEU A 320 24.05 28.04 -6.87
CA LEU A 320 22.88 27.30 -6.40
C LEU A 320 23.25 26.57 -5.11
N ARG A 321 22.52 26.83 -4.02
CA ARG A 321 22.80 26.24 -2.71
C ARG A 321 22.47 24.76 -2.65
N GLU A 322 21.57 24.33 -3.54
CA GLU A 322 21.06 22.98 -3.70
C GLU A 322 22.11 22.05 -4.31
N ALA A 323 23.02 22.58 -5.14
CA ALA A 323 24.01 21.81 -5.88
C ALA A 323 25.07 21.21 -4.93
N ARG A 324 25.30 19.90 -5.05
CA ARG A 324 26.20 19.15 -4.19
C ARG A 324 27.44 18.67 -4.92
N ARG A 325 27.26 18.03 -6.08
CA ARG A 325 28.33 17.32 -6.78
C ARG A 325 28.14 17.41 -8.29
N VAL A 326 29.24 17.57 -9.03
CA VAL A 326 29.27 17.54 -10.50
C VAL A 326 30.22 16.44 -10.94
N PHE A 327 29.77 15.58 -11.86
CA PHE A 327 30.58 14.53 -12.45
C PHE A 327 30.23 14.35 -13.92
N ILE A 328 31.15 13.74 -14.67
CA ILE A 328 30.99 13.53 -16.11
C ILE A 328 31.29 12.09 -16.48
N THR A 329 30.55 11.58 -17.45
CA THR A 329 30.73 10.24 -18.02
C THR A 329 30.83 10.31 -19.54
N ASP A 330 31.37 9.26 -20.17
CA ASP A 330 31.25 9.05 -21.61
C ASP A 330 29.88 8.47 -22.00
N GLY A 331 29.65 8.23 -23.29
CA GLY A 331 28.42 7.64 -23.82
C GLY A 331 28.15 6.20 -23.37
N LEU A 332 29.13 5.53 -22.77
CA LEU A 332 29.01 4.18 -22.19
C LEU A 332 28.82 4.22 -20.66
N GLY A 333 28.78 5.42 -20.08
CA GLY A 333 28.56 5.66 -18.66
C GLY A 333 29.82 5.55 -17.81
N GLU A 334 31.01 5.40 -18.41
CA GLU A 334 32.26 5.38 -17.65
C GLU A 334 32.63 6.79 -17.20
N GLN A 335 32.86 6.95 -15.89
CA GLN A 335 33.31 8.21 -15.33
C GLN A 335 34.79 8.45 -15.68
N THR A 336 35.04 9.49 -16.47
CA THR A 336 36.36 9.78 -17.05
C THR A 336 37.24 10.67 -16.17
N GLN A 337 36.65 11.41 -15.23
CA GLN A 337 37.36 12.34 -14.35
C GLN A 337 36.79 12.30 -12.91
N PRO A 338 37.59 12.65 -11.87
CA PRO A 338 37.09 12.74 -10.51
C PRO A 338 35.93 13.73 -10.36
N SER A 339 34.95 13.37 -9.54
CA SER A 339 33.82 14.26 -9.24
C SER A 339 34.28 15.53 -8.52
N ILE A 340 33.62 16.65 -8.79
CA ILE A 340 33.84 17.92 -8.08
C ILE A 340 32.68 18.16 -7.13
N THR A 341 32.98 18.29 -5.84
CA THR A 341 31.98 18.51 -4.80
C THR A 341 31.99 19.97 -4.34
N ALA A 342 30.82 20.53 -4.02
CA ALA A 342 30.71 21.86 -3.44
C ALA A 342 31.36 21.89 -2.05
N ALA A 343 31.99 23.02 -1.70
CA ALA A 343 32.67 23.19 -0.40
C ALA A 343 31.71 23.09 0.81
N SER A 344 30.41 23.29 0.60
CA SER A 344 29.37 23.16 1.60
C SER A 344 29.01 21.70 1.93
N VAL A 345 29.48 20.73 1.12
CA VAL A 345 29.18 19.31 1.32
C VAL A 345 30.25 18.70 2.22
N PRO A 346 29.86 18.07 3.35
CA PRO A 346 30.82 17.39 4.20
C PRO A 346 31.51 16.25 3.44
N PRO A 347 32.74 15.88 3.83
CA PRO A 347 33.41 14.74 3.24
C PRO A 347 32.55 13.48 3.44
N PRO A 348 32.58 12.53 2.49
CA PRO A 348 31.72 11.37 2.55
C PRO A 348 31.99 10.54 3.82
N PRO A 349 30.97 9.90 4.42
CA PRO A 349 31.16 9.14 5.65
C PRO A 349 32.13 7.97 5.44
N LEU A 350 33.12 7.85 6.34
CA LEU A 350 34.19 6.82 6.27
C LEU A 350 33.64 5.39 6.14
N ARG A 351 32.46 5.11 6.71
CA ARG A 351 31.80 3.78 6.62
C ARG A 351 31.46 3.35 5.18
N LEU A 352 31.38 4.29 4.25
CA LEU A 352 31.09 4.08 2.83
C LEU A 352 32.35 4.28 1.95
N ALA A 353 33.54 4.40 2.54
CA ALA A 353 34.81 4.61 1.85
C ALA A 353 35.06 3.70 0.62
N PRO A 354 34.70 2.40 0.63
CA PRO A 354 34.89 1.54 -0.54
C PRO A 354 34.15 2.00 -1.82
N LEU A 355 33.13 2.84 -1.70
CA LEU A 355 32.34 3.33 -2.83
C LEU A 355 32.93 4.60 -3.48
N TYR A 356 33.96 5.22 -2.89
CA TYR A 356 34.53 6.49 -3.35
C TYR A 356 35.75 6.30 -4.26
N CYS A 357 35.64 5.43 -5.27
CA CYS A 357 36.66 5.38 -6.31
C CYS A 357 36.63 6.68 -7.13
N GLU A 358 37.76 7.38 -7.19
CA GLU A 358 37.91 8.66 -7.89
C GLU A 358 37.81 8.52 -9.43
N SER A 359 37.87 7.30 -9.98
CA SER A 359 37.72 7.02 -11.41
C SER A 359 37.26 5.57 -11.68
N ARG A 360 36.80 5.28 -12.90
CA ARG A 360 36.33 3.94 -13.37
C ARG A 360 35.00 3.43 -12.80
N SER A 361 34.17 4.33 -12.26
CA SER A 361 32.77 3.99 -11.96
C SER A 361 31.94 3.99 -13.24
N ASN A 362 31.09 2.98 -13.44
CA ASN A 362 30.15 2.95 -14.56
C ASN A 362 28.71 3.26 -14.08
N TRP A 363 28.13 4.31 -14.66
CA TRP A 363 26.82 4.86 -14.30
C TRP A 363 25.72 4.51 -15.32
N SER A 364 26.01 3.70 -16.34
CA SER A 364 25.07 3.38 -17.45
C SER A 364 23.74 2.76 -16.99
N ARG A 365 23.72 2.08 -15.84
CA ARG A 365 22.51 1.48 -15.28
C ARG A 365 21.52 2.49 -14.69
N ARG A 366 21.96 3.72 -14.40
CA ARG A 366 21.15 4.72 -13.68
C ARG A 366 20.11 5.35 -14.59
N ALA A 367 18.92 5.61 -14.04
CA ALA A 367 17.79 6.14 -14.82
C ALA A 367 18.09 7.53 -15.42
N TYR A 368 18.73 8.44 -14.67
CA TYR A 368 19.12 9.76 -15.19
C TYR A 368 20.04 9.68 -16.40
N PHE A 369 20.95 8.71 -16.43
CA PHE A 369 21.88 8.52 -17.54
C PHE A 369 21.13 8.06 -18.80
N LYS A 370 20.26 7.06 -18.65
CA LYS A 370 19.41 6.56 -19.74
C LYS A 370 18.50 7.66 -20.31
N HIS A 371 17.87 8.46 -19.45
CA HIS A 371 17.02 9.57 -19.89
C HIS A 371 17.80 10.68 -20.61
N ALA A 372 18.99 11.03 -20.11
CA ALA A 372 19.83 12.02 -20.77
C ALA A 372 20.23 11.57 -22.19
N LEU A 373 20.58 10.29 -22.38
CA LEU A 373 20.89 9.75 -23.71
C LEU A 373 19.66 9.63 -24.63
N ALA A 374 18.48 9.36 -24.08
CA ALA A 374 17.24 9.28 -24.86
C ALA A 374 16.79 10.64 -25.42
N ALA A 375 17.20 11.74 -24.80
CA ALA A 375 16.90 13.10 -25.23
C ALA A 375 18.13 14.03 -25.16
N PRO A 376 19.13 13.88 -26.06
CA PRO A 376 20.34 14.69 -26.04
C PRO A 376 20.05 16.19 -26.12
N GLY A 377 20.84 16.99 -25.40
CA GLY A 377 20.66 18.44 -25.32
C GLY A 377 19.53 18.92 -24.40
N ARG A 378 18.73 18.02 -23.82
CA ARG A 378 17.74 18.35 -22.79
C ARG A 378 18.22 17.89 -21.42
N VAL A 379 17.96 18.71 -20.40
CA VAL A 379 18.27 18.36 -19.01
C VAL A 379 17.19 17.42 -18.50
N ALA A 380 17.59 16.18 -18.20
CA ALA A 380 16.76 15.19 -17.52
C ALA A 380 16.99 15.32 -16.01
N MET A 381 15.95 15.62 -15.24
CA MET A 381 16.01 15.65 -13.77
C MET A 381 15.32 14.42 -13.20
N MET A 382 16.01 13.69 -12.33
CA MET A 382 15.52 12.45 -11.74
C MET A 382 15.76 12.43 -10.24
N GLY A 383 14.77 11.99 -9.49
CA GLY A 383 14.87 11.77 -8.05
C GLY A 383 13.49 11.74 -7.39
N PRO A 384 13.45 11.52 -6.06
CA PRO A 384 14.60 11.26 -5.21
C PRO A 384 15.21 9.87 -5.47
N HIS A 385 16.52 9.71 -5.29
CA HIS A 385 17.19 8.41 -5.27
C HIS A 385 18.43 8.43 -4.37
N TYR A 386 18.81 7.25 -3.86
CA TYR A 386 19.92 7.13 -2.92
C TYR A 386 21.28 7.35 -3.59
N SER A 387 22.00 8.41 -3.17
CA SER A 387 23.37 8.69 -3.58
C SER A 387 24.34 7.74 -2.89
N LEU A 388 25.05 6.93 -3.68
CA LEU A 388 26.14 6.10 -3.16
C LEU A 388 27.35 6.93 -2.70
N ALA A 389 27.47 8.16 -3.21
CA ALA A 389 28.57 9.05 -2.90
C ALA A 389 28.35 9.85 -1.61
N ASP A 390 27.10 10.20 -1.33
CA ASP A 390 26.76 11.06 -0.18
C ASP A 390 26.06 10.28 0.95
N GLY A 391 25.63 9.04 0.69
CA GLY A 391 24.96 8.19 1.68
C GLY A 391 23.57 8.68 2.11
N GLN A 392 22.93 9.51 1.27
CA GLN A 392 21.63 10.14 1.49
C GLN A 392 20.89 10.27 0.16
N ASP A 393 19.59 10.55 0.21
CA ASP A 393 18.79 10.78 -0.99
C ASP A 393 19.14 12.11 -1.67
N CYS A 394 19.21 12.08 -3.00
CA CYS A 394 19.43 13.26 -3.83
C CYS A 394 18.58 13.20 -5.11
N TYR A 395 18.61 14.31 -5.85
CA TYR A 395 18.16 14.39 -7.22
C TYR A 395 19.39 14.56 -8.11
N THR A 396 19.33 14.05 -9.34
CA THR A 396 20.39 14.25 -10.33
C THR A 396 19.80 14.89 -11.58
N ALA A 397 20.37 16.02 -11.98
CA ALA A 397 20.18 16.58 -13.31
C ALA A 397 21.26 16.02 -14.24
N ALA A 398 20.87 15.45 -15.37
CA ALA A 398 21.77 14.84 -16.34
C ALA A 398 21.47 15.36 -17.74
N ILE A 399 22.51 15.60 -18.53
CA ILE A 399 22.39 16.08 -19.91
C ILE A 399 23.45 15.40 -20.78
N ALA A 400 23.01 14.79 -21.88
CA ALA A 400 23.89 14.24 -22.89
C ALA A 400 24.23 15.30 -23.95
N PHE A 401 25.49 15.37 -24.35
CA PHE A 401 25.97 16.28 -25.39
C PHE A 401 27.17 15.70 -26.13
N GLU A 402 27.45 16.24 -27.31
CA GLU A 402 28.58 15.83 -28.15
C GLU A 402 29.79 16.74 -27.94
N ARG A 403 30.96 16.10 -27.80
CA ARG A 403 32.29 16.71 -27.89
C ARG A 403 33.35 15.61 -27.97
N ASP A 404 33.93 15.41 -29.16
CA ASP A 404 34.91 14.32 -29.41
C ASP A 404 34.38 12.93 -29.00
N GLY A 405 33.06 12.76 -29.09
CA GLY A 405 32.30 11.65 -28.56
C GLY A 405 31.12 12.11 -27.70
N THR A 406 30.22 11.19 -27.39
CA THR A 406 29.08 11.47 -26.50
C THR A 406 29.57 11.56 -25.06
N HIS A 407 29.12 12.59 -24.36
CA HIS A 407 29.35 12.79 -22.93
C HIS A 407 28.03 13.04 -22.21
N VAL A 408 27.98 12.66 -20.93
CA VAL A 408 26.87 12.99 -20.04
C VAL A 408 27.40 13.72 -18.82
N LEU A 409 27.00 14.98 -18.65
CA LEU A 409 27.29 15.78 -17.45
C LEU A 409 26.14 15.61 -16.46
N CYS A 410 26.49 15.27 -15.23
CA CYS A 410 25.55 14.99 -14.15
C CYS A 410 25.82 15.93 -12.97
N VAL A 411 24.75 16.45 -12.37
CA VAL A 411 24.78 17.28 -11.17
C VAL A 411 23.86 16.70 -10.12
N ASP A 412 24.42 16.27 -9.01
CA ASP A 412 23.65 15.86 -7.83
C ASP A 412 23.30 17.09 -7.00
N PHE A 413 22.05 17.17 -6.56
CA PHE A 413 21.52 18.27 -5.78
C PHE A 413 20.43 17.81 -4.81
N VAL A 414 20.16 18.63 -3.80
CA VAL A 414 19.08 18.42 -2.83
C VAL A 414 18.20 19.66 -2.86
N PRO A 415 16.93 19.57 -3.29
CA PRO A 415 16.00 20.69 -3.26
C PRO A 415 15.94 21.30 -1.86
N THR A 416 15.97 22.62 -1.77
CA THR A 416 15.65 23.33 -0.53
C THR A 416 14.15 23.11 -0.26
N ALA A 417 13.81 22.56 0.92
CA ALA A 417 12.42 22.49 1.35
C ALA A 417 11.84 23.91 1.33
N SER A 418 10.76 24.14 0.57
CA SER A 418 10.02 25.39 0.66
C SER A 418 9.62 25.58 2.12
N ASN A 419 9.86 26.77 2.66
CA ASN A 419 9.80 27.10 4.08
C ASN A 419 8.36 27.13 4.67
N THR A 420 7.48 26.23 4.22
CA THR A 420 6.07 26.12 4.62
C THR A 420 5.72 24.82 5.37
N ASP A 421 6.65 23.86 5.49
CA ASP A 421 6.44 22.65 6.30
C ASP A 421 6.75 22.83 7.80
N ALA A 422 7.00 24.05 8.25
CA ALA A 422 6.99 24.36 9.67
C ALA A 422 5.54 24.31 10.21
N ARG A 423 5.05 23.09 10.52
CA ARG A 423 3.89 22.93 11.42
C ARG A 423 4.15 23.81 12.65
N PRO A 424 3.20 24.67 13.07
CA PRO A 424 3.43 25.51 14.24
C PRO A 424 3.68 24.58 15.43
N ALA A 425 4.87 24.69 16.01
CA ALA A 425 5.22 23.99 17.24
C ALA A 425 4.10 24.26 18.25
N GLY A 426 3.32 23.21 18.56
CA GLY A 426 2.22 23.28 19.49
C GLY A 426 2.72 23.88 20.79
N ARG A 427 2.16 25.03 21.17
CA ARG A 427 2.36 25.60 22.50
C ARG A 427 1.97 24.54 23.53
N GLY A 428 2.97 23.97 24.18
CA GLY A 428 2.79 23.17 25.39
C GLY A 428 2.15 24.04 26.47
N GLY A 429 0.84 24.03 26.53
CA GLY A 429 0.06 24.56 27.64
C GLY A 429 0.09 23.54 28.78
N LYS A 430 0.87 23.84 29.81
CA LYS A 430 0.69 23.26 31.14
C LYS A 430 -0.75 23.50 31.60
N ARG A 431 -1.49 22.44 31.90
CA ARG A 431 -2.25 22.25 33.14
C ARG A 431 -2.82 20.84 33.21
#